data_AF-A0A957DI03-F1
#
_entry.id   AF-A0A957DI03-F1
#
_cell.length_a   1.000
_cell.length_b   1.000
_cell.length_c   1.000
_cell.angle_alpha   90.00
_cell.angle_beta   90.00
_cell.angle_gamma   90.00
#
_symmetry.space_group_name_H-M   'P 1'
#
loop_
_entity.id
_entity.type
_entity.pdbx_description
1 polymer ?
#
loop_
_entity_poly.entity_id
_entity_poly.type
_entity_poly.pdbx_seq_one_letter_code
_entity_poly.pdbx_strand_id
1 'polypeptide(L)'
;MITEEIVWKEIWPVVEGAISATLAEDEAALRACLQPRKQAAEVLDLFGVVVFDILLKTVLGRGRLALTRAIETENGKFAHVEIVWPDPDLANNAYTAADLVAVKLRPYRGQWRIVEVNPASVDIPLTEARAAGILASSKVFSTSGGVPNEPWILPIALFGGALQIPLRPQAMKDPVERLFLPGLQHRAYGLLSLVAGRRLWRDFKKKANPNQDAPAAWAAAIESVMSEQTMRDQTPAATGKLYQVNLSTILPRIRQIKETLRIQGMDER
;
A
#
# COMPACT_ATOMS: atom_id res chain seq x y z
N MET A 1 5.55 -26.27 -2.62
CA MET A 1 4.65 -26.51 -3.76
C MET A 1 3.21 -26.45 -3.27
N ILE A 2 2.51 -25.37 -3.60
CA ILE A 2 1.07 -25.24 -3.35
C ILE A 2 0.32 -26.21 -4.25
N THR A 3 -0.57 -27.00 -3.67
CA THR A 3 -1.48 -27.89 -4.40
C THR A 3 -2.85 -27.23 -4.53
N GLU A 4 -3.67 -27.71 -5.45
CA GLU A 4 -5.07 -27.28 -5.55
C GLU A 4 -5.82 -27.45 -4.22
N GLU A 5 -5.56 -28.53 -3.49
CA GLU A 5 -6.14 -28.76 -2.16
C GLU A 5 -5.74 -27.67 -1.16
N ILE A 6 -4.45 -27.29 -1.10
CA ILE A 6 -3.98 -26.20 -0.23
C ILE A 6 -4.66 -24.88 -0.64
N VAL A 7 -4.78 -24.62 -1.94
CA VAL A 7 -5.43 -23.41 -2.45
C VAL A 7 -6.87 -23.33 -1.96
N TRP A 8 -7.69 -24.38 -2.15
CA TRP A 8 -9.10 -24.33 -1.80
C TRP A 8 -9.39 -24.48 -0.30
N LYS A 9 -8.61 -25.29 0.43
CA LYS A 9 -8.89 -25.58 1.85
C LYS A 9 -8.21 -24.61 2.81
N GLU A 10 -7.08 -24.01 2.44
CA GLU A 10 -6.30 -23.19 3.37
C GLU A 10 -6.15 -21.73 2.92
N ILE A 11 -5.92 -21.49 1.63
CA ILE A 11 -5.63 -20.14 1.12
C ILE A 11 -6.92 -19.39 0.80
N TRP A 12 -7.82 -20.01 0.02
CA TRP A 12 -9.08 -19.40 -0.41
C TRP A 12 -9.93 -18.90 0.76
N PRO A 13 -10.13 -19.65 1.86
CA PRO A 13 -10.91 -19.17 2.99
C PRO A 13 -10.35 -17.90 3.64
N VAL A 14 -9.03 -17.67 3.55
CA VAL A 14 -8.40 -16.43 4.06
C VAL A 14 -8.71 -15.26 3.13
N VAL A 15 -8.69 -15.47 1.82
CA VAL A 15 -9.02 -14.43 0.82
C VAL A 15 -10.51 -14.10 0.85
N GLU A 16 -11.37 -15.12 0.83
CA GLU A 16 -12.82 -14.99 0.94
C GLU A 16 -13.22 -14.35 2.28
N GLY A 17 -12.57 -14.74 3.38
CA GLY A 17 -12.77 -14.12 4.69
C GLY A 17 -12.43 -12.63 4.69
N ALA A 18 -11.34 -12.22 4.03
CA ALA A 18 -10.98 -10.81 3.90
C ALA A 18 -11.99 -10.02 3.05
N ILE A 19 -12.49 -10.60 1.95
CA ILE A 19 -13.54 -9.99 1.11
C ILE A 19 -14.83 -9.83 1.91
N SER A 20 -15.26 -10.89 2.59
CA SER A 20 -16.49 -10.90 3.38
C SER A 20 -16.42 -9.90 4.54
N ALA A 21 -15.28 -9.83 5.24
CA ALA A 21 -15.05 -8.85 6.29
C ALA A 21 -15.02 -7.41 5.76
N THR A 22 -14.50 -7.20 4.54
CA THR A 22 -14.53 -5.89 3.89
C THR A 22 -15.97 -5.47 3.59
N LEU A 23 -16.76 -6.34 2.95
CA LEU A 23 -18.18 -6.10 2.63
C LEU A 23 -19.06 -5.88 3.86
N ALA A 24 -18.74 -6.55 4.98
CA ALA A 24 -19.44 -6.41 6.25
C ALA A 24 -18.92 -5.26 7.12
N GLU A 25 -17.92 -4.50 6.65
CA GLU A 25 -17.22 -3.47 7.42
C GLU A 25 -16.63 -3.98 8.76
N ASP A 26 -16.32 -5.28 8.86
CA ASP A 26 -15.78 -5.92 10.05
C ASP A 26 -14.25 -5.84 10.06
N GLU A 27 -13.73 -4.77 10.67
CA GLU A 27 -12.29 -4.55 10.81
C GLU A 27 -11.59 -5.69 11.59
N ALA A 28 -12.24 -6.28 12.59
CA ALA A 28 -11.63 -7.29 13.44
C ALA A 28 -11.45 -8.61 12.67
N ALA A 29 -12.48 -9.02 11.93
CA ALA A 29 -12.41 -10.18 11.04
C ALA A 29 -11.39 -9.96 9.92
N LEU A 30 -11.39 -8.78 9.28
CA LEU A 30 -10.41 -8.45 8.25
C LEU A 30 -8.99 -8.54 8.80
N ARG A 31 -8.74 -7.92 9.97
CA ARG A 31 -7.44 -7.95 10.65
C ARG A 31 -6.96 -9.38 10.96
N ALA A 32 -7.86 -10.31 11.24
CA ALA A 32 -7.51 -11.70 11.51
C ALA A 32 -6.97 -12.42 10.27
N CYS A 33 -7.36 -12.01 9.06
CA CYS A 33 -6.85 -12.53 7.78
C CYS A 33 -5.47 -11.95 7.40
N LEU A 34 -5.11 -10.79 7.95
CA LEU A 34 -3.89 -10.08 7.57
C LEU A 34 -2.70 -10.50 8.44
N GLN A 35 -1.52 -10.46 7.84
CA GLN A 35 -0.31 -10.68 8.60
C GLN A 35 0.13 -9.40 9.32
N PRO A 36 0.38 -9.44 10.64
CA PRO A 36 0.86 -8.29 11.38
C PRO A 36 2.15 -7.69 10.80
N ARG A 37 2.23 -6.36 10.77
CA ARG A 37 3.41 -5.58 10.32
C ARG A 37 3.78 -5.79 8.84
N LYS A 38 2.85 -6.29 8.04
CA LYS A 38 2.96 -6.38 6.57
C LYS A 38 2.05 -5.36 5.90
N GLN A 39 2.27 -5.13 4.60
CA GLN A 39 1.65 -4.04 3.86
C GLN A 39 0.13 -3.99 4.08
N ALA A 40 -0.58 -5.10 3.88
CA ALA A 40 -2.02 -5.14 4.05
C ALA A 40 -2.47 -4.73 5.48
N ALA A 41 -1.79 -5.20 6.52
CA ALA A 41 -2.11 -4.81 7.90
C ALA A 41 -1.77 -3.35 8.20
N GLU A 42 -0.66 -2.82 7.67
CA GLU A 42 -0.29 -1.41 7.82
C GLU A 42 -1.30 -0.50 7.09
N VAL A 43 -1.79 -0.94 5.92
CA VAL A 43 -2.86 -0.26 5.17
C VAL A 43 -4.16 -0.22 5.99
N LEU A 44 -4.58 -1.35 6.56
CA LEU A 44 -5.77 -1.40 7.43
C LEU A 44 -5.63 -0.47 8.64
N ASP A 45 -4.45 -0.45 9.26
CA ASP A 45 -4.17 0.42 10.40
C ASP A 45 -4.28 1.90 10.02
N LEU A 46 -3.71 2.30 8.87
CA LEU A 46 -3.68 3.68 8.42
C LEU A 46 -5.05 4.21 7.99
N PHE A 47 -5.84 3.40 7.27
CA PHE A 47 -7.02 3.88 6.56
C PHE A 47 -8.34 3.20 6.96
N GLY A 48 -8.29 2.11 7.73
CA GLY A 48 -9.49 1.34 8.09
C GLY A 48 -9.97 0.46 6.94
N VAL A 49 -11.20 -0.04 7.03
CA VAL A 49 -11.74 -1.04 6.08
C VAL A 49 -11.94 -0.46 4.68
N VAL A 50 -12.32 0.82 4.56
CA VAL A 50 -12.67 1.47 3.28
C VAL A 50 -11.59 1.38 2.21
N VAL A 51 -10.30 1.35 2.58
CA VAL A 51 -9.21 1.18 1.60
C VAL A 51 -9.25 -0.19 0.95
N PHE A 52 -9.70 -1.22 1.67
CA PHE A 52 -9.85 -2.57 1.14
C PHE A 52 -10.98 -2.64 0.12
N ASP A 53 -12.02 -1.79 0.21
CA ASP A 53 -13.04 -1.74 -0.84
C ASP A 53 -12.47 -1.37 -2.21
N ILE A 54 -11.47 -0.50 -2.19
CA ILE A 54 -10.74 -0.06 -3.39
C ILE A 54 -9.73 -1.14 -3.81
N LEU A 55 -8.96 -1.68 -2.87
CA LEU A 55 -7.91 -2.66 -3.18
C LEU A 55 -8.46 -3.99 -3.70
N LEU A 56 -9.54 -4.48 -3.08
CA LEU A 56 -10.24 -5.70 -3.47
C LEU A 56 -11.29 -5.45 -4.55
N LYS A 57 -11.53 -4.18 -4.92
CA LYS A 57 -12.54 -3.76 -5.90
C LYS A 57 -13.97 -4.21 -5.56
N THR A 58 -14.28 -4.43 -4.28
CA THR A 58 -15.66 -4.69 -3.83
C THR A 58 -16.58 -3.49 -4.05
N VAL A 59 -16.01 -2.28 -4.13
CA VAL A 59 -16.71 -1.05 -4.53
C VAL A 59 -17.41 -1.14 -5.91
N LEU A 60 -17.03 -2.11 -6.75
CA LEU A 60 -17.69 -2.37 -8.02
C LEU A 60 -19.12 -2.90 -7.86
N GLY A 61 -19.49 -3.44 -6.69
CA GLY A 61 -20.83 -3.97 -6.42
C GLY A 61 -21.22 -5.19 -7.26
N ARG A 62 -20.23 -5.85 -7.90
CA ARG A 62 -20.44 -7.01 -8.77
C ARG A 62 -20.70 -8.26 -7.93
N GLY A 63 -21.74 -9.02 -8.27
CA GLY A 63 -22.18 -10.18 -7.48
C GLY A 63 -21.44 -11.50 -7.76
N ARG A 64 -20.49 -11.53 -8.70
CA ARG A 64 -19.73 -12.73 -9.07
C ARG A 64 -18.24 -12.51 -8.83
N LEU A 65 -17.62 -13.47 -8.17
CA LEU A 65 -16.18 -13.53 -7.91
C LEU A 65 -15.62 -14.80 -8.55
N ALA A 66 -14.48 -14.68 -9.22
CA ALA A 66 -13.79 -15.83 -9.79
C ALA A 66 -12.32 -15.85 -9.36
N LEU A 67 -11.83 -17.03 -9.00
CA LEU A 67 -10.41 -17.32 -8.84
C LEU A 67 -9.84 -17.65 -10.23
N THR A 68 -8.91 -16.83 -10.73
CA THR A 68 -8.35 -17.02 -12.08
C THR A 68 -7.03 -17.76 -12.08
N ARG A 69 -6.23 -17.60 -11.02
CA ARG A 69 -4.90 -18.19 -10.94
C ARG A 69 -4.43 -18.30 -9.49
N ALA A 70 -3.62 -19.33 -9.22
CA ALA A 70 -2.81 -19.43 -8.01
C ALA A 70 -1.37 -19.82 -8.39
N ILE A 71 -0.37 -19.10 -7.88
CA ILE A 71 1.06 -19.38 -8.14
C ILE A 71 1.87 -19.36 -6.85
N GLU A 72 2.89 -20.22 -6.80
CA GLU A 72 3.90 -20.24 -5.75
C GLU A 72 5.13 -19.44 -6.18
N THR A 73 5.67 -18.62 -5.28
CA THR A 73 6.89 -17.84 -5.53
C THR A 73 7.88 -17.97 -4.37
N GLU A 74 9.15 -17.62 -4.62
CA GLU A 74 10.25 -17.70 -3.65
C GLU A 74 10.36 -19.08 -2.95
N ASN A 75 10.35 -20.17 -3.73
CA ASN A 75 10.50 -21.55 -3.25
C ASN A 75 9.47 -21.94 -2.15
N GLY A 76 8.20 -21.57 -2.33
CA GLY A 76 7.14 -21.93 -1.38
C GLY A 76 6.95 -20.97 -0.22
N LYS A 77 7.73 -19.89 -0.17
CA LYS A 77 7.59 -18.87 0.87
C LYS A 77 6.33 -18.02 0.68
N PHE A 78 5.89 -17.83 -0.55
CA PHE A 78 4.72 -17.04 -0.88
C PHE A 78 3.79 -17.77 -1.83
N ALA A 79 2.49 -17.56 -1.64
CA ALA A 79 1.46 -17.88 -2.60
C ALA A 79 0.83 -16.57 -3.11
N HIS A 80 0.53 -16.52 -4.39
CA HIS A 80 -0.25 -15.44 -4.98
C HIS A 80 -1.53 -16.02 -5.54
N VAL A 81 -2.64 -15.37 -5.23
CA VAL A 81 -3.98 -15.72 -5.71
C VAL A 81 -4.47 -14.53 -6.51
N GLU A 82 -4.93 -14.77 -7.73
CA GLU A 82 -5.58 -13.75 -8.54
C GLU A 82 -7.07 -13.97 -8.56
N ILE A 83 -7.79 -12.91 -8.23
CA ILE A 83 -9.25 -12.87 -8.26
C ILE A 83 -9.72 -11.80 -9.24
N VAL A 84 -10.94 -11.98 -9.71
CA VAL A 84 -11.61 -11.00 -10.56
C VAL A 84 -13.08 -10.93 -10.22
N TRP A 85 -13.64 -9.74 -10.38
CA TRP A 85 -15.08 -9.51 -10.39
C TRP A 85 -15.51 -9.34 -11.86
N PRO A 86 -15.97 -10.39 -12.55
CA PRO A 86 -16.31 -10.29 -13.98
C PRO A 86 -17.39 -9.23 -14.22
N ASP A 87 -17.29 -8.54 -15.35
CA ASP A 87 -18.30 -7.56 -15.73
C ASP A 87 -19.60 -8.29 -16.14
N PRO A 88 -20.74 -8.01 -15.49
CA PRO A 88 -22.00 -8.65 -15.84
C PRO A 88 -22.50 -8.28 -17.25
N ASP A 89 -22.06 -7.13 -17.78
CA ASP A 89 -22.50 -6.62 -19.09
C ASP A 89 -21.66 -7.21 -20.25
N LEU A 90 -20.54 -7.87 -19.94
CA LEU A 90 -19.72 -8.55 -20.94
C LEU A 90 -20.13 -10.01 -21.13
N ALA A 91 -20.18 -10.44 -22.39
CA ALA A 91 -20.50 -11.83 -22.73
C ALA A 91 -19.51 -12.81 -22.07
N ASN A 92 -20.02 -13.99 -21.68
CA ASN A 92 -19.25 -15.11 -21.14
C ASN A 92 -18.44 -14.83 -19.85
N ASN A 93 -18.85 -13.89 -19.00
CA ASN A 93 -18.09 -13.47 -17.82
C ASN A 93 -16.66 -13.00 -18.18
N ALA A 94 -16.51 -12.33 -19.32
CA ALA A 94 -15.22 -11.77 -19.72
C ALA A 94 -14.75 -10.72 -18.70
N TYR A 95 -13.43 -10.59 -18.60
CA TYR A 95 -12.78 -9.60 -17.76
C TYR A 95 -11.53 -9.08 -18.45
N THR A 96 -11.08 -7.91 -18.02
CA THR A 96 -9.87 -7.27 -18.51
C THR A 96 -8.79 -7.29 -17.44
N ALA A 97 -7.56 -6.91 -17.81
CA ALA A 97 -6.49 -6.73 -16.84
C ALA A 97 -6.81 -5.68 -15.77
N ALA A 98 -7.73 -4.74 -16.06
CA ALA A 98 -8.18 -3.72 -15.12
C ALA A 98 -9.10 -4.28 -14.03
N ASP A 99 -9.64 -5.49 -14.18
CA ASP A 99 -10.55 -6.11 -13.20
C ASP A 99 -9.80 -7.00 -12.19
N LEU A 100 -8.58 -7.45 -12.54
CA LEU A 100 -7.79 -8.38 -11.71
C LEU A 100 -7.30 -7.75 -10.40
N VAL A 101 -7.24 -8.58 -9.36
CA VAL A 101 -6.63 -8.27 -8.06
C VAL A 101 -5.73 -9.44 -7.68
N ALA A 102 -4.47 -9.16 -7.38
CA ALA A 102 -3.52 -10.13 -6.84
C ALA A 102 -3.43 -10.01 -5.32
N VAL A 103 -3.59 -11.13 -4.62
CA VAL A 103 -3.44 -11.25 -3.17
C VAL A 103 -2.21 -12.10 -2.88
N LYS A 104 -1.21 -11.53 -2.21
CA LYS A 104 0.01 -12.23 -1.79
C LYS A 104 -0.16 -12.73 -0.36
N LEU A 105 0.07 -14.01 -0.14
CA LEU A 105 -0.04 -14.67 1.16
C LEU A 105 1.26 -15.37 1.54
N ARG A 106 1.48 -15.56 2.85
CA ARG A 106 2.50 -16.48 3.36
C ARG A 106 2.05 -17.21 4.62
N PRO A 107 2.65 -18.36 4.95
CA PRO A 107 2.44 -19.00 6.23
C PRO A 107 2.94 -18.11 7.38
N TYR A 108 2.12 -17.98 8.42
CA TYR A 108 2.44 -17.27 9.65
C TYR A 108 1.81 -18.00 10.84
N ARG A 109 2.65 -18.50 11.75
CA ARG A 109 2.22 -19.28 12.93
C ARG A 109 1.29 -20.45 12.55
N GLY A 110 1.64 -21.17 11.49
CA GLY A 110 0.90 -22.35 11.03
C GLY A 110 -0.37 -22.06 10.23
N GLN A 111 -0.65 -20.80 9.87
CA GLN A 111 -1.80 -20.45 9.05
C GLN A 111 -1.42 -19.47 7.94
N TRP A 112 -2.09 -19.53 6.79
CA TRP A 112 -1.92 -18.54 5.74
C TRP A 112 -2.46 -17.18 6.18
N ARG A 113 -1.74 -16.12 5.80
CA ARG A 113 -2.13 -14.73 6.07
C ARG A 113 -1.78 -13.85 4.89
N ILE A 114 -2.64 -12.86 4.63
CA ILE A 114 -2.45 -11.88 3.57
C ILE A 114 -1.34 -10.91 3.97
N VAL A 115 -0.36 -10.78 3.09
CA VAL A 115 0.79 -9.87 3.21
C VAL A 115 0.52 -8.59 2.44
N GLU A 116 -0.07 -8.74 1.25
CA GLU A 116 -0.24 -7.70 0.25
C GLU A 116 -1.55 -7.93 -0.52
N VAL A 117 -2.24 -6.84 -0.84
CA VAL A 117 -3.31 -6.81 -1.84
C VAL A 117 -2.90 -5.79 -2.89
N ASN A 118 -2.83 -6.21 -4.14
CA ASN A 118 -2.48 -5.37 -5.28
C ASN A 118 -3.66 -5.37 -6.28
N PRO A 119 -4.25 -4.22 -6.62
CA PRO A 119 -5.42 -4.12 -7.49
C PRO A 119 -5.08 -4.30 -8.98
N ALA A 120 -4.14 -5.19 -9.30
CA ALA A 120 -3.70 -5.58 -10.63
C ALA A 120 -3.25 -7.05 -10.63
N SER A 121 -2.90 -7.56 -11.81
CA SER A 121 -2.31 -8.89 -11.97
C SER A 121 -0.96 -9.02 -11.25
N VAL A 122 -0.61 -10.23 -10.82
CA VAL A 122 0.70 -10.56 -10.23
C VAL A 122 1.85 -10.39 -11.23
N ASP A 123 1.60 -10.57 -12.53
CA ASP A 123 2.65 -10.42 -13.56
C ASP A 123 3.00 -8.95 -13.80
N ILE A 124 2.02 -8.07 -13.61
CA ILE A 124 2.18 -6.63 -13.79
C ILE A 124 1.50 -5.93 -12.62
N PRO A 125 2.14 -5.89 -11.44
CA PRO A 125 1.56 -5.25 -10.27
C PRO A 125 1.38 -3.75 -10.49
N LEU A 126 0.44 -3.16 -9.77
CA LEU A 126 0.30 -1.72 -9.69
C LEU A 126 1.33 -1.18 -8.70
N THR A 127 2.21 -0.31 -9.18
CA THR A 127 3.18 0.46 -8.38
C THR A 127 2.81 1.94 -8.43
N GLU A 128 3.36 2.76 -7.55
CA GLU A 128 3.11 4.21 -7.59
C GLU A 128 3.58 4.84 -8.90
N ALA A 129 4.77 4.48 -9.37
CA ALA A 129 5.30 4.98 -10.64
C ALA A 129 4.40 4.61 -11.82
N ARG A 130 3.89 3.37 -11.85
CA ARG A 130 2.96 2.93 -12.88
C ARG A 130 1.62 3.64 -12.76
N ALA A 131 1.09 3.81 -11.56
CA ALA A 131 -0.15 4.53 -11.32
C ALA A 131 -0.03 6.00 -11.77
N ALA A 132 1.06 6.67 -11.42
CA ALA A 132 1.36 8.03 -11.86
C ALA A 132 1.46 8.12 -13.39
N GLY A 133 2.13 7.14 -14.04
CA GLY A 133 2.19 7.05 -15.50
C GLY A 133 0.82 6.89 -16.16
N ILE A 134 -0.05 6.02 -15.61
CA ILE A 134 -1.42 5.85 -16.09
C ILE A 134 -2.25 7.12 -15.88
N LEU A 135 -2.15 7.79 -14.73
CA LEU A 135 -2.88 9.04 -14.48
C LEU A 135 -2.42 10.16 -15.43
N ALA A 136 -1.12 10.25 -15.69
CA ALA A 136 -0.56 11.23 -16.60
C ALA A 136 -1.07 11.01 -18.03
N SER A 137 -1.09 9.76 -18.52
CA SER A 137 -1.63 9.45 -19.84
C SER A 137 -3.15 9.59 -19.90
N SER A 138 -3.88 9.18 -18.86
CA SER A 138 -5.35 9.25 -18.84
C SER A 138 -5.88 10.69 -18.89
N LYS A 139 -5.19 11.65 -18.27
CA LYS A 139 -5.52 13.08 -18.37
C LYS A 139 -5.37 13.64 -19.79
N VAL A 140 -4.48 13.06 -20.59
CA VAL A 140 -4.33 13.42 -22.02
C VAL A 140 -5.55 12.93 -22.82
N PHE A 141 -6.22 11.87 -22.37
CA PHE A 141 -7.37 11.28 -23.06
C PHE A 141 -8.73 11.77 -22.55
N SER A 142 -8.81 12.50 -21.43
CA SER A 142 -10.09 13.05 -20.96
C SER A 142 -10.39 14.39 -21.62
N THR A 143 -11.59 14.53 -22.18
CA THR A 143 -12.06 15.74 -22.86
C THR A 143 -12.16 16.97 -21.95
N SER A 144 -12.03 16.78 -20.63
CA SER A 144 -12.10 17.83 -19.60
C SER A 144 -10.81 17.97 -18.75
N GLY A 145 -9.73 17.22 -19.06
CA GLY A 145 -8.49 17.21 -18.26
C GLY A 145 -8.63 16.55 -16.88
N GLY A 146 -9.81 15.99 -16.57
CA GLY A 146 -10.11 15.26 -15.35
C GLY A 146 -9.69 13.78 -15.40
N VAL A 147 -9.79 13.11 -14.27
CA VAL A 147 -9.62 11.65 -14.18
C VAL A 147 -10.93 10.99 -14.64
N PRO A 148 -10.92 9.87 -15.41
CA PRO A 148 -12.14 9.19 -15.86
C PRO A 148 -13.08 8.84 -14.69
N ASN A 149 -14.40 8.98 -14.88
CA ASN A 149 -15.41 8.65 -13.86
C ASN A 149 -15.78 7.14 -13.87
N GLU A 150 -14.76 6.28 -13.90
CA GLU A 150 -14.95 4.83 -13.96
C GLU A 150 -14.33 4.16 -12.73
N PRO A 151 -15.03 3.24 -12.05
CA PRO A 151 -14.57 2.68 -10.77
C PRO A 151 -13.16 2.04 -10.78
N TRP A 152 -12.69 1.53 -11.93
CA TRP A 152 -11.34 0.97 -12.08
C TRP A 152 -10.23 2.00 -11.86
N ILE A 153 -10.55 3.30 -11.91
CA ILE A 153 -9.58 4.37 -11.70
C ILE A 153 -9.24 4.56 -10.21
N LEU A 154 -10.11 4.14 -9.29
CA LEU A 154 -9.96 4.41 -7.86
C LEU A 154 -8.65 3.83 -7.29
N PRO A 155 -8.27 2.57 -7.57
CA PRO A 155 -7.00 2.04 -7.07
C PRO A 155 -5.79 2.72 -7.73
N ILE A 156 -5.91 3.14 -8.98
CA ILE A 156 -4.87 3.89 -9.69
C ILE A 156 -4.69 5.28 -9.08
N ALA A 157 -5.79 5.99 -8.83
CA ALA A 157 -5.78 7.28 -8.16
C ALA A 157 -5.21 7.17 -6.74
N LEU A 158 -5.51 6.09 -6.02
CA LEU A 158 -5.00 5.82 -4.67
C LEU A 158 -3.47 5.56 -4.68
N PHE A 159 -2.98 4.72 -5.58
CA PHE A 159 -1.54 4.43 -5.71
C PHE A 159 -0.76 5.62 -6.26
N GLY A 160 -1.38 6.44 -7.11
CA GLY A 160 -0.78 7.65 -7.66
C GLY A 160 -0.86 8.88 -6.75
N GLY A 161 -1.50 8.77 -5.58
CA GLY A 161 -1.66 9.87 -4.62
C GLY A 161 -2.70 10.94 -5.01
N ALA A 162 -3.48 10.70 -6.07
CA ALA A 162 -4.56 11.57 -6.52
C ALA A 162 -5.87 11.36 -5.72
N LEU A 163 -6.09 10.14 -5.21
CA LEU A 163 -7.17 9.84 -4.27
C LEU A 163 -6.60 9.74 -2.85
N GLN A 164 -7.08 10.61 -1.97
CA GLN A 164 -6.63 10.69 -0.58
C GLN A 164 -7.73 10.17 0.36
N ILE A 165 -7.53 8.97 0.90
CA ILE A 165 -8.38 8.44 1.98
C ILE A 165 -7.90 9.01 3.31
N PRO A 166 -8.77 9.59 4.16
CA PRO A 166 -8.36 10.16 5.43
C PRO A 166 -7.56 9.17 6.30
N LEU A 167 -6.42 9.62 6.81
CA LEU A 167 -5.64 8.87 7.80
C LEU A 167 -6.41 8.79 9.12
N ARG A 168 -6.46 7.59 9.72
CA ARG A 168 -7.12 7.39 11.01
C ARG A 168 -6.33 8.08 12.13
N PRO A 169 -6.95 8.90 12.98
CA PRO A 169 -6.28 9.51 14.12
C PRO A 169 -5.61 8.47 15.04
N GLN A 170 -6.23 7.29 15.20
CA GLN A 170 -5.70 6.21 16.04
C GLN A 170 -4.43 5.58 15.47
N ALA A 171 -4.19 5.72 14.16
CA ALA A 171 -3.00 5.21 13.49
C ALA A 171 -1.77 6.09 13.73
N MET A 172 -1.97 7.37 14.05
CA MET A 172 -0.94 8.41 14.16
C MET A 172 -0.69 8.77 15.64
N LYS A 173 -0.46 7.78 16.51
CA LYS A 173 -0.18 8.05 17.93
C LYS A 173 1.24 8.56 18.16
N ASP A 174 2.17 8.22 17.29
CA ASP A 174 3.56 8.64 17.37
C ASP A 174 3.73 10.11 16.92
N PRO A 175 4.42 10.99 17.68
CA PRO A 175 4.57 12.41 17.34
C PRO A 175 5.24 12.67 15.98
N VAL A 176 6.14 11.78 15.53
CA VAL A 176 6.80 11.90 14.23
C VAL A 176 5.83 11.47 13.12
N GLU A 177 5.12 10.34 13.30
CA GLU A 177 4.09 9.87 12.36
C GLU A 177 2.98 10.93 12.14
N ARG A 178 2.56 11.65 13.19
CA ARG A 178 1.57 12.74 13.09
C ARG A 178 2.00 13.89 12.20
N LEU A 179 3.31 14.11 12.06
CA LEU A 179 3.84 15.20 11.26
C LEU A 179 4.00 14.77 9.80
N PHE A 180 4.67 13.65 9.55
CA PHE A 180 5.01 13.30 8.16
C PHE A 180 3.88 12.61 7.41
N LEU A 181 3.01 11.79 8.04
CA LEU A 181 1.98 11.06 7.28
C LEU A 181 0.96 12.00 6.60
N PRO A 182 0.35 12.98 7.31
CA PRO A 182 -0.51 13.96 6.65
C PRO A 182 0.25 14.81 5.63
N GLY A 183 1.52 15.13 5.93
CA GLY A 183 2.38 15.89 5.02
C GLY A 183 2.63 15.17 3.70
N LEU A 184 3.02 13.90 3.75
CA LEU A 184 3.19 13.04 2.58
C LEU A 184 1.87 12.95 1.80
N GLN A 185 0.74 12.73 2.48
CA GLN A 185 -0.55 12.65 1.81
C GLN A 185 -0.89 13.98 1.10
N HIS A 186 -0.74 15.12 1.78
CA HIS A 186 -0.99 16.44 1.20
C HIS A 186 -0.11 16.74 -0.03
N ARG A 187 1.12 16.20 -0.05
CA ARG A 187 2.05 16.27 -1.19
C ARG A 187 1.82 15.18 -2.24
N ALA A 188 0.65 14.55 -2.23
CA ALA A 188 0.23 13.53 -3.18
C ALA A 188 1.19 12.33 -3.26
N TYR A 189 1.80 11.92 -2.14
CA TYR A 189 2.41 10.60 -2.07
C TYR A 189 1.31 9.53 -2.08
N GLY A 190 1.55 8.43 -2.79
CA GLY A 190 0.59 7.35 -2.91
C GLY A 190 0.51 6.47 -1.66
N LEU A 191 -0.38 5.47 -1.74
CA LEU A 191 -0.60 4.48 -0.69
C LEU A 191 0.69 3.79 -0.23
N LEU A 192 1.53 3.35 -1.17
CA LEU A 192 2.72 2.54 -0.85
C LEU A 192 3.77 3.38 -0.15
N SER A 193 3.93 4.65 -0.53
CA SER A 193 4.82 5.63 0.08
C SER A 193 4.41 5.94 1.51
N LEU A 194 3.10 6.07 1.80
CA LEU A 194 2.62 6.29 3.16
C LEU A 194 2.93 5.08 4.05
N VAL A 195 2.69 3.87 3.56
CA VAL A 195 3.04 2.62 4.26
C VAL A 195 4.55 2.50 4.46
N ALA A 196 5.34 2.73 3.42
CA ALA A 196 6.79 2.65 3.45
C ALA A 196 7.40 3.68 4.41
N GLY A 197 6.94 4.94 4.39
CA GLY A 197 7.39 5.98 5.33
C GLY A 197 7.11 5.62 6.78
N ARG A 198 5.94 5.04 7.08
CA ARG A 198 5.61 4.53 8.42
C ARG A 198 6.53 3.39 8.83
N ARG A 199 6.75 2.41 7.95
CA ARG A 199 7.63 1.26 8.23
C ARG A 199 9.08 1.70 8.44
N LEU A 200 9.57 2.61 7.60
CA LEU A 200 10.89 3.23 7.72
C LEU A 200 11.09 3.84 9.11
N TRP A 201 10.14 4.67 9.57
CA TRP A 201 10.21 5.28 10.89
C TRP A 201 10.17 4.23 12.01
N ARG A 202 9.23 3.29 11.96
CA ARG A 202 9.05 2.28 13.02
C ARG A 202 10.23 1.33 13.13
N ASP A 203 10.79 0.90 12.01
CA ASP A 203 11.95 0.01 12.01
C ASP A 203 13.21 0.75 12.46
N PHE A 204 13.38 2.02 12.08
CA PHE A 204 14.45 2.86 12.62
C PHE A 204 14.30 3.05 14.13
N LYS A 205 13.12 3.48 14.60
CA LYS A 205 12.83 3.71 16.02
C LYS A 205 13.08 2.46 16.86
N LYS A 206 12.66 1.28 16.36
CA LYS A 206 12.90 0.00 17.04
C LYS A 206 14.38 -0.34 17.18
N LYS A 207 15.21 -0.01 16.18
CA LYS A 207 16.64 -0.37 16.17
C LYS A 207 17.53 0.66 16.87
N ALA A 208 17.28 1.95 16.66
CA ALA A 208 18.13 3.03 17.16
C ALA A 208 17.66 3.62 18.49
N ASN A 209 16.39 3.42 18.86
CA ASN A 209 15.76 4.06 20.02
C ASN A 209 16.09 5.57 20.13
N PRO A 210 15.81 6.37 19.09
CA PRO A 210 16.25 7.75 19.02
C PRO A 210 15.56 8.63 20.06
N ASN A 211 16.25 9.69 20.49
CA ASN A 211 15.61 10.76 21.25
C ASN A 211 14.55 11.47 20.38
N GLN A 212 13.33 11.58 20.89
CA GLN A 212 12.15 12.12 20.21
C GLN A 212 11.84 13.59 20.56
N ASP A 213 12.72 14.31 21.25
CA ASP A 213 12.53 15.73 21.62
C ASP A 213 12.36 16.68 20.42
N ALA A 214 12.81 16.27 19.22
CA ALA A 214 12.71 17.04 17.99
C ALA A 214 11.92 16.29 16.90
N PRO A 215 10.59 16.11 17.05
CA PRO A 215 9.80 15.28 16.15
C PRO A 215 9.76 15.81 14.72
N ALA A 216 9.74 17.14 14.53
CA ALA A 216 9.78 17.77 13.21
C ALA A 216 11.07 17.45 12.42
N ALA A 217 12.21 17.37 13.12
CA ALA A 217 13.48 17.03 12.48
C ALA A 217 13.53 15.57 12.02
N TRP A 218 12.91 14.66 12.78
CA TRP A 218 12.75 13.27 12.38
C TRP A 218 11.76 13.10 11.23
N ALA A 219 10.64 13.82 11.27
CA ALA A 219 9.65 13.82 10.19
C ALA A 219 10.27 14.30 8.87
N ALA A 220 11.03 15.41 8.90
CA ALA A 220 11.75 15.92 7.74
C ALA A 220 12.81 14.94 7.21
N ALA A 221 13.52 14.23 8.10
CA ALA A 221 14.51 13.25 7.71
C ALA A 221 13.86 12.01 7.05
N ILE A 222 12.75 11.52 7.62
CA ILE A 222 11.98 10.40 7.06
C ILE A 222 11.45 10.75 5.67
N GLU A 223 10.84 11.92 5.52
CA GLU A 223 10.36 12.36 4.21
C GLU A 223 11.48 12.55 3.20
N SER A 224 12.64 13.10 3.62
CA SER A 224 13.78 13.24 2.71
C SER A 224 14.27 11.88 2.20
N VAL A 225 14.34 10.88 3.07
CA VAL A 225 14.65 9.51 2.65
C VAL A 225 13.57 9.00 1.70
N MET A 226 12.29 9.18 2.00
CA MET A 226 11.18 8.77 1.13
C MET A 226 11.23 9.45 -0.25
N SER A 227 11.55 10.74 -0.34
CA SER A 227 11.70 11.46 -1.61
C SER A 227 12.80 10.85 -2.47
N GLU A 228 13.94 10.49 -1.87
CA GLU A 228 15.00 9.79 -2.59
C GLU A 228 14.54 8.39 -3.05
N GLN A 229 13.88 7.62 -2.17
CA GLN A 229 13.39 6.26 -2.48
C GLN A 229 12.27 6.23 -3.51
N THR A 230 11.61 7.37 -3.75
CA THR A 230 10.51 7.50 -4.73
C THR A 230 10.92 8.31 -5.95
N MET A 231 12.21 8.63 -6.07
CA MET A 231 12.78 9.44 -7.16
C MET A 231 12.05 10.77 -7.36
N ARG A 232 11.60 11.40 -6.27
CA ARG A 232 11.05 12.75 -6.32
C ARG A 232 12.18 13.78 -6.30
N ASP A 233 12.04 14.82 -7.12
CA ASP A 233 12.94 15.97 -7.16
C ASP A 233 12.77 16.91 -5.96
N GLN A 234 12.96 16.39 -4.75
CA GLN A 234 12.84 17.15 -3.52
C GLN A 234 14.13 17.03 -2.70
N THR A 235 14.82 18.16 -2.55
CA THR A 235 16.07 18.21 -1.79
C THR A 235 15.79 18.17 -0.28
N PRO A 236 16.73 17.66 0.55
CA PRO A 236 16.59 17.71 2.00
C PRO A 236 16.38 19.12 2.56
N ALA A 237 16.91 20.14 1.87
CA ALA A 237 16.69 21.54 2.24
C ALA A 237 15.25 21.99 1.97
N ALA A 238 14.68 21.58 0.84
CA ALA A 238 13.27 21.84 0.52
C ALA A 238 12.34 21.13 1.50
N THR A 239 12.63 19.86 1.83
CA THR A 239 11.89 19.13 2.85
C THR A 239 12.00 19.81 4.21
N GLY A 240 13.21 20.25 4.61
CA GLY A 240 13.40 20.97 5.87
C GLY A 240 12.55 22.23 6.01
N LYS A 241 12.37 22.99 4.93
CA LYS A 241 11.48 24.16 4.92
C LYS A 241 10.04 23.80 5.26
N LEU A 242 9.53 22.66 4.79
CA LEU A 242 8.16 22.20 5.07
C LEU A 242 7.92 21.91 6.56
N TYR A 243 8.97 21.50 7.26
CA TYR A 243 8.93 21.18 8.69
C TYR A 243 9.50 22.29 9.57
N GLN A 244 9.91 23.43 8.99
CA GLN A 244 10.59 24.53 9.68
C GLN A 244 11.86 24.08 10.42
N VAL A 245 12.63 23.18 9.80
CA VAL A 245 13.89 22.64 10.34
C VAL A 245 15.05 22.93 9.39
N ASN A 246 16.18 23.37 9.96
CA ASN A 246 17.38 23.68 9.20
C ASN A 246 18.05 22.40 8.64
N LEU A 247 18.68 22.55 7.47
CA LEU A 247 19.39 21.46 6.79
C LEU A 247 20.45 20.79 7.69
N SER A 248 21.19 21.57 8.47
CA SER A 248 22.21 21.08 9.40
C SER A 248 21.65 20.14 10.48
N THR A 249 20.37 20.26 10.81
CA THR A 249 19.67 19.39 11.77
C THR A 249 19.16 18.10 11.13
N ILE A 250 18.86 18.14 9.83
CA ILE A 250 18.24 17.03 9.09
C ILE A 250 19.30 16.04 8.58
N LEU A 251 20.41 16.54 8.02
CA LEU A 251 21.43 15.68 7.40
C LEU A 251 21.99 14.59 8.33
N PRO A 252 22.33 14.87 9.61
CA PRO A 252 22.79 13.83 10.52
C PRO A 252 21.74 12.75 10.77
N ARG A 253 20.45 13.14 10.83
CA ARG A 253 19.33 12.21 11.04
C ARG A 253 19.09 11.32 9.83
N ILE A 254 19.18 11.88 8.62
CA ILE A 254 19.12 11.09 7.37
C ILE A 254 20.23 10.03 7.39
N ARG A 255 21.47 10.43 7.69
CA ARG A 255 22.61 9.48 7.79
C ARG A 255 22.33 8.41 8.82
N GLN A 256 21.90 8.80 10.02
CA GLN A 256 21.59 7.86 11.09
C GLN A 256 20.51 6.84 10.70
N ILE A 257 19.44 7.27 10.02
CA ILE A 257 18.39 6.38 9.52
C ILE A 257 18.99 5.40 8.52
N LYS A 258 19.69 5.90 7.50
CA LYS A 258 20.27 5.08 6.43
C LYS A 258 21.29 4.07 6.97
N GLU A 259 22.17 4.48 7.88
CA GLU A 259 23.19 3.62 8.49
C GLU A 259 22.55 2.54 9.38
N THR A 260 21.65 2.93 10.28
CA THR A 260 20.94 1.99 11.17
C THR A 260 20.16 0.95 10.39
N LEU A 261 19.55 1.38 9.29
CA LEU A 261 18.71 0.55 8.45
C LEU A 261 19.48 -0.08 7.28
N ARG A 262 20.76 0.21 7.10
CA ARG A 262 21.59 -0.27 5.97
C ARG A 262 20.98 0.01 4.60
N ILE A 263 20.43 1.21 4.41
CA ILE A 263 19.86 1.65 3.13
C ILE A 263 21.02 2.00 2.19
N GLN A 264 21.19 1.21 1.14
CA GLN A 264 22.14 1.45 0.05
C GLN A 264 21.36 1.48 -1.26
N GLY A 265 21.09 2.68 -1.80
CA GLY A 265 20.25 2.84 -2.99
C GLY A 265 18.76 2.68 -2.68
N MET A 266 18.04 1.94 -3.54
CA MET A 266 16.60 1.68 -3.40
C MET A 266 16.35 0.57 -2.38
N ASP A 267 15.44 0.82 -1.44
CA ASP A 267 15.07 -0.04 -0.33
C ASP A 267 13.75 -0.75 -0.62
N GLU A 268 13.79 -2.08 -0.73
CA GLU A 268 12.63 -2.92 -1.06
C GLU A 268 11.76 -3.29 0.15
N ARG A 269 12.08 -2.79 1.35
CA ARG A 269 11.49 -3.28 2.61
C ARG A 269 9.99 -3.07 2.79
#